data_AF-A0A919JR24-F1
#
_entry.id   AF-A0A919JR24-F1
#
_cell.length_a   1.000
_cell.length_b   1.000
_cell.length_c   1.000
_cell.angle_alpha   90.00
_cell.angle_beta   90.00
_cell.angle_gamma   90.00
#
_symmetry.space_group_name_H-M   'P 1'
#
loop_
_entity.id
_entity.type
_entity.pdbx_description
1 polymer ?
#
loop_
_entity_poly.entity_id
_entity_poly.type
_entity_poly.pdbx_seq_one_letter_code
_entity_poly.pdbx_strand_id
1 'polypeptide(L)'
;MRQRSAAPPDQQRPEQAASTWLQVAFGGMSVTIALVAAVIAYFAWVQPHEPGAGAAAGDTGRRAGEAGNGTPTGTTAARGSGEPATKKPITKKPATKKLASLEPTLGGTNLRRSGNDLVLPCATGQTTDRQRTVEYDLFGRYATAEAALTVTRARDGESPAQIKILADGLVATTVTVTRNHPARLNVPLAGRQKMRLQLTCQFPDSEVTIGNATLIHS
;
A
#
# COMPACT_ATOMS: atom_id res chain seq x y z
N MET A 1 -71.95 15.59 -39.61
CA MET A 1 -72.06 16.23 -38.27
C MET A 1 -70.66 16.59 -37.80
N ARG A 2 -70.54 17.75 -37.15
CA ARG A 2 -69.32 18.57 -37.02
C ARG A 2 -68.24 17.96 -36.13
N GLN A 3 -67.01 17.92 -36.65
CA GLN A 3 -65.77 17.76 -35.90
C GLN A 3 -65.64 18.88 -34.85
N ARG A 4 -65.36 18.50 -33.59
CA ARG A 4 -64.85 19.41 -32.56
C ARG A 4 -63.38 19.10 -32.34
N SER A 5 -62.54 19.93 -32.94
CA SER A 5 -61.12 20.04 -32.60
C SER A 5 -61.01 20.69 -31.22
N ALA A 6 -60.44 19.97 -30.25
CA ALA A 6 -60.02 20.55 -28.98
C ALA A 6 -58.57 21.00 -29.11
N ALA A 7 -58.33 22.27 -28.78
CA ALA A 7 -57.04 22.93 -28.84
C ALA A 7 -56.04 22.33 -27.83
N PRO A 8 -54.73 22.33 -28.14
CA PRO A 8 -53.70 21.97 -27.17
C PRO A 8 -53.56 23.05 -26.09
N PRO A 9 -53.37 22.67 -24.81
CA PRO A 9 -53.09 23.63 -23.75
C PRO A 9 -51.70 24.27 -23.94
N ASP A 10 -51.67 25.55 -23.58
CA ASP A 10 -50.61 26.52 -23.75
C ASP A 10 -49.23 26.04 -23.32
N GLN A 11 -48.27 26.30 -24.21
CA GLN A 11 -46.85 26.38 -23.91
C GLN A 11 -46.62 27.49 -22.88
N GLN A 12 -46.48 27.13 -21.61
CA GLN A 12 -45.85 28.01 -20.63
C GLN A 12 -44.37 28.15 -21.01
N ARG A 13 -44.02 29.33 -21.55
CA ARG A 13 -42.64 29.83 -21.66
C ARG A 13 -41.98 29.82 -20.27
N PRO A 14 -40.88 29.09 -20.06
CA PRO A 14 -39.93 29.43 -19.01
C PRO A 14 -38.93 30.43 -19.59
N GLU A 15 -39.34 31.69 -19.76
CA GLU A 15 -38.38 32.78 -19.81
C GLU A 15 -38.09 33.22 -18.37
N GLN A 16 -36.79 33.27 -18.04
CA GLN A 16 -36.21 33.91 -16.86
C GLN A 16 -36.19 33.12 -15.54
N ALA A 17 -35.33 32.11 -15.50
CA ALA A 17 -34.58 31.76 -14.29
C ALA A 17 -33.09 31.69 -14.62
N ALA A 18 -32.57 32.75 -15.27
CA ALA A 18 -31.14 32.93 -15.43
C ALA A 18 -30.54 33.47 -14.12
N SER A 19 -29.51 32.76 -13.65
CA SER A 19 -28.37 33.25 -12.85
C SER A 19 -28.57 33.66 -11.39
N THR A 20 -29.03 32.76 -10.52
CA THR A 20 -28.67 32.81 -9.08
C THR A 20 -27.73 31.69 -8.64
N TRP A 21 -27.65 30.58 -9.39
CA TRP A 21 -26.79 29.44 -9.03
C TRP A 21 -25.29 29.65 -9.30
N LEU A 22 -24.92 30.61 -10.14
CA LEU A 22 -23.52 30.87 -10.49
C LEU A 22 -22.75 31.67 -9.43
N GLN A 23 -23.43 32.34 -8.49
CA GLN A 23 -22.75 33.09 -7.42
C GLN A 23 -22.31 32.22 -6.24
N VAL A 24 -22.92 31.05 -6.04
CA VAL A 24 -22.52 30.12 -4.97
C VAL A 24 -21.26 29.32 -5.34
N ALA A 25 -20.99 29.13 -6.64
CA ALA A 25 -19.85 28.33 -7.11
C ALA A 25 -18.48 29.03 -6.92
N PHE A 26 -18.42 30.36 -6.94
CA PHE A 26 -17.15 31.09 -6.83
C PHE A 26 -16.83 31.59 -5.41
N GLY A 27 -17.83 31.71 -4.52
CA GLY A 27 -17.60 32.06 -3.11
C GLY A 27 -17.11 30.88 -2.25
N GLY A 28 -17.37 29.64 -2.67
CA GLY A 28 -17.01 28.43 -1.90
C GLY A 28 -15.56 27.97 -2.06
N MET A 29 -14.86 28.36 -3.14
CA MET A 29 -13.49 27.87 -3.41
C MET A 29 -12.42 28.55 -2.56
N SER A 30 -12.66 29.76 -2.02
CA SER A 30 -11.62 30.47 -1.24
C SER A 30 -11.44 29.89 0.16
N VAL A 31 -12.51 29.39 0.78
CA VAL A 31 -12.47 28.81 2.13
C VAL A 31 -11.70 27.48 2.15
N THR A 32 -11.82 26.68 1.10
CA THR A 32 -11.08 25.41 0.98
C THR A 32 -9.58 25.61 0.86
N ILE A 33 -9.12 26.65 0.15
CA ILE A 33 -7.68 26.93 0.02
C ILE A 33 -7.10 27.39 1.36
N ALA A 34 -7.81 28.24 2.11
CA ALA A 34 -7.39 28.69 3.43
C ALA A 34 -7.28 27.54 4.44
N LEU A 35 -8.23 26.60 4.43
CA LEU A 35 -8.19 25.40 5.28
C LEU A 35 -7.02 24.48 4.93
N VAL A 36 -6.75 24.25 3.65
CA VAL A 36 -5.60 23.43 3.22
C VAL A 36 -4.28 24.08 3.64
N ALA A 37 -4.13 25.40 3.48
CA ALA A 37 -2.94 26.12 3.93
C ALA A 37 -2.74 26.05 5.45
N ALA A 38 -3.82 26.16 6.24
CA ALA A 38 -3.78 26.04 7.70
C ALA A 38 -3.36 24.63 8.15
N VAL A 39 -3.85 23.58 7.47
CA VAL A 39 -3.47 22.19 7.76
C VAL A 39 -1.99 21.94 7.45
N ILE A 40 -1.48 22.42 6.32
CA ILE A 40 -0.05 22.30 5.96
C ILE A 40 0.83 23.02 6.99
N ALA A 41 0.46 24.25 7.38
CA ALA A 41 1.19 25.00 8.40
C ALA A 41 1.18 24.30 9.77
N TYR A 42 0.05 23.71 10.16
CA TYR A 42 -0.04 22.92 11.39
C TYR A 42 0.88 21.69 11.37
N PHE A 43 0.90 20.93 10.27
CA PHE A 43 1.80 19.77 10.14
C PHE A 43 3.28 20.18 10.10
N ALA A 44 3.63 21.30 9.48
CA ALA A 44 4.99 21.84 9.50
C ALA A 44 5.44 22.26 10.90
N TRP A 45 4.52 22.70 11.77
CA TRP A 45 4.82 23.07 13.15
C TRP A 45 4.89 21.86 14.09
N VAL A 46 4.02 20.86 13.91
CA VAL A 46 3.95 19.66 14.77
C VAL A 46 5.05 18.64 14.44
N GLN A 47 5.59 18.64 13.23
CA GLN A 47 6.73 17.80 12.85
C GLN A 47 8.00 18.65 12.70
N PRO A 48 8.83 18.80 13.76
CA PRO A 48 10.18 19.34 13.57
C PRO A 48 10.90 18.46 12.54
N HIS A 49 11.26 19.07 11.42
CA HIS A 49 11.95 18.41 10.33
C HIS A 49 13.29 17.87 10.85
N GLU A 50 13.45 16.54 10.90
CA GLU A 50 14.79 15.99 10.82
C GLU A 50 15.32 16.28 9.40
N PRO A 51 16.47 16.95 9.24
CA PRO A 51 17.00 17.28 7.92
C PRO A 51 17.54 16.00 7.25
N GLY A 52 16.68 15.32 6.51
CA GLY A 52 16.99 14.09 5.79
C GLY A 52 16.82 14.23 4.30
N ALA A 53 17.93 14.54 3.61
CA ALA A 53 18.22 14.21 2.22
C ALA A 53 17.43 14.95 1.10
N GLY A 54 17.88 16.16 0.79
CA GLY A 54 17.82 16.73 -0.55
C GLY A 54 19.23 16.93 -1.11
N ALA A 55 19.54 16.18 -2.16
CA ALA A 55 20.51 16.42 -3.26
C ALA A 55 21.88 17.11 -2.98
N ALA A 56 22.96 16.41 -3.35
CA ALA A 56 24.15 17.05 -3.90
C ALA A 56 24.75 16.20 -5.02
N ALA A 57 24.59 16.71 -6.24
CA ALA A 57 25.36 16.30 -7.41
C ALA A 57 26.73 17.01 -7.38
N GLY A 58 27.79 16.26 -7.67
CA GLY A 58 29.05 16.70 -8.30
C GLY A 58 29.95 17.67 -7.53
N ASP A 59 31.11 17.18 -7.07
CA ASP A 59 32.35 17.93 -7.27
C ASP A 59 33.59 17.00 -7.30
N THR A 60 34.47 17.30 -8.25
CA THR A 60 35.76 16.68 -8.53
C THR A 60 36.86 17.30 -7.67
N GLY A 61 37.64 16.52 -6.92
CA GLY A 61 38.70 17.11 -6.09
C GLY A 61 39.70 16.15 -5.46
N ARG A 62 40.77 15.88 -6.19
CA ARG A 62 42.08 15.33 -5.81
C ARG A 62 42.71 15.87 -4.50
N ARG A 63 43.23 14.98 -3.63
CA ARG A 63 44.51 15.01 -2.83
C ARG A 63 44.50 13.79 -1.88
N ALA A 64 45.40 12.82 -1.97
CA ALA A 64 46.85 12.80 -1.67
C ALA A 64 47.19 12.95 -0.17
N GLY A 65 47.57 11.82 0.45
CA GLY A 65 48.47 11.70 1.60
C GLY A 65 47.84 11.77 2.99
N GLU A 66 47.89 10.68 3.75
CA GLU A 66 48.65 10.64 5.02
C GLU A 66 48.84 9.18 5.49
N ALA A 67 50.10 8.81 5.69
CA ALA A 67 50.50 7.50 6.21
C ALA A 67 50.45 7.54 7.74
N GLY A 68 49.51 6.80 8.33
CA GLY A 68 49.45 6.54 9.77
C GLY A 68 50.04 5.18 10.11
N ASN A 69 51.33 5.15 10.39
CA ASN A 69 52.09 3.98 10.83
C ASN A 69 51.77 3.72 12.32
N GLY A 70 51.04 2.65 12.62
CA GLY A 70 50.67 2.27 13.99
C GLY A 70 50.87 0.78 14.23
N THR A 71 52.07 0.42 14.67
CA THR A 71 52.45 -0.92 15.15
C THR A 71 51.90 -1.17 16.55
N PRO A 72 51.18 -2.27 16.82
CA PRO A 72 51.13 -2.87 18.14
C PRO A 72 52.04 -4.10 18.17
N THR A 73 53.13 -3.97 18.89
CA THR A 73 54.02 -5.04 19.36
C THR A 73 53.20 -6.07 20.14
N GLY A 74 53.39 -7.34 19.82
CA GLY A 74 52.55 -8.44 20.28
C GLY A 74 52.78 -8.91 21.71
N THR A 75 51.90 -9.83 22.12
CA THR A 75 52.17 -10.79 23.20
C THR A 75 51.66 -12.16 22.74
N THR A 76 52.62 -13.05 22.50
CA THR A 76 52.43 -14.47 22.22
C THR A 76 51.94 -15.17 23.48
N ALA A 77 50.78 -15.82 23.43
CA ALA A 77 50.33 -16.74 24.48
C ALA A 77 49.87 -18.08 23.88
N ALA A 78 50.66 -19.10 24.21
CA ALA A 78 50.33 -20.51 24.39
C ALA A 78 49.31 -21.17 23.44
N ARG A 79 49.88 -22.00 22.56
CA ARG A 79 49.28 -23.10 21.82
C ARG A 79 48.65 -24.12 22.80
N GLY A 80 47.35 -23.97 23.06
CA GLY A 80 46.49 -25.03 23.58
C GLY A 80 45.75 -25.69 22.42
N SER A 81 46.21 -26.87 22.00
CA SER A 81 45.51 -27.74 21.05
C SER A 81 44.36 -28.42 21.79
N GLY A 82 43.23 -27.73 21.88
CA GLY A 82 41.93 -28.34 22.06
C GLY A 82 41.12 -27.97 20.84
N GLU A 83 41.05 -28.86 19.85
CA GLU A 83 40.19 -28.69 18.68
C GLU A 83 38.74 -28.62 19.18
N PRO A 84 38.09 -27.45 19.19
CA PRO A 84 36.69 -27.40 19.55
C PRO A 84 35.99 -28.01 18.35
N ALA A 85 35.46 -29.23 18.54
CA ALA A 85 34.56 -29.87 17.60
C ALA A 85 33.54 -28.81 17.15
N THR A 86 33.73 -28.30 15.94
CA THR A 86 32.99 -27.17 15.43
C THR A 86 31.60 -27.71 15.12
N LYS A 87 30.73 -27.69 16.13
CA LYS A 87 29.32 -28.00 15.96
C LYS A 87 28.82 -27.01 14.91
N LYS A 88 28.59 -27.49 13.68
CA LYS A 88 27.95 -26.70 12.63
C LYS A 88 26.75 -26.00 13.27
N PRO A 89 26.65 -24.66 13.22
CA PRO A 89 25.49 -23.99 13.75
C PRO A 89 24.27 -24.57 13.05
N ILE A 90 23.40 -25.21 13.82
CA ILE A 90 22.13 -25.73 13.30
C ILE A 90 21.28 -24.48 13.03
N THR A 91 21.33 -23.99 11.80
CA THR A 91 20.45 -22.92 11.33
C THR A 91 19.02 -23.47 11.33
N LYS A 92 18.29 -23.27 12.44
CA LYS A 92 16.86 -23.54 12.48
C LYS A 92 16.21 -22.65 11.43
N LYS A 93 15.60 -23.25 10.41
CA LYS A 93 14.78 -22.49 9.45
C LYS A 93 13.66 -21.80 10.23
N PRO A 94 13.39 -20.51 9.97
CA PRO A 94 12.29 -19.82 10.63
C PRO A 94 10.98 -20.53 10.29
N ALA A 95 10.11 -20.69 11.29
CA ALA A 95 8.80 -21.26 11.07
C ALA A 95 7.99 -20.33 10.16
N THR A 96 7.35 -20.88 9.13
CA THR A 96 6.51 -20.11 8.20
C THR A 96 5.08 -20.62 8.25
N LYS A 97 4.12 -19.70 8.11
CA LYS A 97 2.68 -19.99 8.04
C LYS A 97 2.11 -19.40 6.77
N LYS A 98 1.25 -20.12 6.06
CA LYS A 98 0.56 -19.59 4.87
C LYS A 98 -0.52 -18.61 5.28
N LEU A 99 -0.58 -17.44 4.66
CA LEU A 99 -1.64 -16.46 4.92
C LEU A 99 -3.03 -17.05 4.62
N ALA A 100 -3.13 -17.90 3.60
CA ALA A 100 -4.38 -18.58 3.24
C ALA A 100 -4.93 -19.52 4.33
N SER A 101 -4.08 -19.94 5.29
CA SER A 101 -4.48 -20.75 6.45
C SER A 101 -5.05 -19.91 7.61
N LEU A 102 -4.95 -18.58 7.53
CA LEU A 102 -5.59 -17.69 8.49
C LEU A 102 -7.00 -17.35 8.03
N GLU A 103 -7.91 -17.30 9.01
CA GLU A 103 -9.24 -16.77 8.80
C GLU A 103 -9.18 -15.25 8.90
N PRO A 104 -9.63 -14.50 7.88
CA PRO A 104 -9.69 -13.05 7.96
C PRO A 104 -10.75 -12.62 8.97
N THR A 105 -10.44 -11.62 9.80
CA THR A 105 -11.36 -11.05 10.79
C THR A 105 -12.34 -10.05 10.18
N LEU A 106 -11.97 -9.43 9.05
CA LEU A 106 -12.85 -8.55 8.27
C LEU A 106 -12.66 -8.81 6.78
N GLY A 107 -13.76 -8.72 6.02
CA GLY A 107 -13.73 -8.77 4.57
C GLY A 107 -13.41 -10.15 3.98
N GLY A 108 -13.63 -11.25 4.71
CA GLY A 108 -13.39 -12.60 4.20
C GLY A 108 -14.23 -12.94 2.96
N THR A 109 -15.42 -12.36 2.81
CA THR A 109 -16.27 -12.49 1.63
C THR A 109 -15.69 -11.80 0.39
N ASN A 110 -14.76 -10.87 0.56
CA ASN A 110 -14.04 -10.18 -0.52
C ASN A 110 -12.85 -11.00 -1.04
N LEU A 111 -12.67 -12.22 -0.54
CA LEU A 111 -11.51 -13.05 -0.82
C LEU A 111 -11.96 -14.43 -1.27
N ARG A 112 -11.38 -14.92 -2.36
CA ARG A 112 -11.57 -16.28 -2.87
C ARG A 112 -10.28 -17.05 -2.68
N ARG A 113 -10.36 -18.25 -2.10
CA ARG A 113 -9.21 -19.15 -1.94
C ARG A 113 -9.09 -20.04 -3.18
N SER A 114 -7.89 -20.14 -3.73
CA SER A 114 -7.57 -21.03 -4.85
C SER A 114 -6.25 -21.76 -4.55
N GLY A 115 -6.35 -22.93 -3.91
CA GLY A 115 -5.18 -23.62 -3.38
C GLY A 115 -4.48 -22.79 -2.29
N ASN A 116 -3.20 -22.45 -2.51
CA ASN A 116 -2.41 -21.61 -1.61
C ASN A 116 -2.52 -20.11 -1.92
N ASP A 117 -3.22 -19.75 -2.98
CA ASP A 117 -3.32 -18.38 -3.46
C ASP A 117 -4.62 -17.74 -3.01
N LEU A 118 -4.58 -16.43 -2.83
CA LEU A 118 -5.72 -15.61 -2.45
C LEU A 118 -6.08 -14.70 -3.61
N VAL A 119 -7.31 -14.79 -4.09
CA VAL A 119 -7.83 -13.97 -5.18
C VAL A 119 -8.73 -12.89 -4.59
N LEU A 120 -8.39 -11.64 -4.82
CA LEU A 120 -9.17 -10.47 -4.39
C LEU A 120 -9.79 -9.82 -5.65
N PRO A 121 -11.08 -10.06 -5.92
CA PRO A 121 -11.80 -9.37 -6.98
C PRO A 121 -12.07 -7.91 -6.61
N CYS A 122 -11.99 -7.02 -7.61
CA CYS A 122 -12.28 -5.61 -7.40
C CYS A 122 -13.79 -5.34 -7.26
N ALA A 123 -14.66 -6.01 -8.03
CA ALA A 123 -16.12 -5.80 -8.01
C ALA A 123 -16.88 -6.61 -6.95
N THR A 124 -17.97 -6.02 -6.47
CA THR A 124 -19.10 -6.66 -5.74
C THR A 124 -20.35 -6.76 -6.61
N GLY A 125 -20.25 -6.34 -7.88
CA GLY A 125 -21.40 -6.16 -8.76
C GLY A 125 -21.93 -4.72 -8.79
N GLN A 126 -21.29 -3.76 -8.10
CA GLN A 126 -21.56 -2.32 -8.25
C GLN A 126 -20.44 -1.58 -8.99
N THR A 127 -20.79 -0.61 -9.83
CA THR A 127 -19.85 0.12 -10.70
C THR A 127 -18.96 1.12 -9.96
N THR A 128 -19.37 1.53 -8.76
CA THR A 128 -18.63 2.47 -7.89
C THR A 128 -17.65 1.75 -6.95
N ASP A 129 -17.72 0.43 -6.88
CA ASP A 129 -16.94 -0.32 -5.90
C ASP A 129 -15.53 -0.62 -6.42
N ARG A 130 -14.62 0.27 -6.06
CA ARG A 130 -13.21 0.24 -6.49
C ARG A 130 -12.25 -0.17 -5.38
N GLN A 131 -12.75 -0.42 -4.16
CA GLN A 131 -11.91 -0.65 -3.00
C GLN A 131 -12.36 -1.87 -2.20
N ARG A 132 -11.40 -2.73 -1.86
CA ARG A 132 -11.59 -3.89 -0.99
C ARG A 132 -10.69 -3.81 0.21
N THR A 133 -11.19 -4.32 1.32
CA THR A 133 -10.41 -4.47 2.54
C THR A 133 -10.55 -5.88 3.07
N VAL A 134 -9.43 -6.47 3.49
CA VAL A 134 -9.37 -7.73 4.22
C VAL A 134 -8.45 -7.53 5.44
N GLU A 135 -8.88 -7.95 6.62
CA GLU A 135 -8.09 -7.84 7.86
C GLU A 135 -7.76 -9.22 8.43
N TYR A 136 -6.59 -9.35 9.03
CA TYR A 136 -6.12 -10.54 9.72
C TYR A 136 -5.57 -10.16 11.09
N ASP A 137 -5.90 -10.96 12.11
CA ASP A 137 -5.25 -10.88 13.41
C ASP A 137 -3.94 -11.67 13.39
N LEU A 138 -2.85 -10.99 13.73
CA LEU A 138 -1.49 -11.52 13.76
C LEU A 138 -1.02 -11.90 15.17
N PHE A 139 -1.64 -11.30 16.21
CA PHE A 139 -1.31 -11.52 17.62
C PHE A 139 0.17 -11.28 17.97
N GLY A 140 0.90 -10.44 17.22
CA GLY A 140 2.31 -10.15 17.44
C GLY A 140 3.27 -11.31 17.16
N ARG A 141 2.84 -12.39 16.50
CA ARG A 141 3.63 -13.64 16.36
C ARG A 141 4.55 -13.71 15.15
N TYR A 142 4.48 -12.73 14.25
CA TYR A 142 5.15 -12.77 12.95
C TYR A 142 6.08 -11.56 12.79
N ALA A 143 7.28 -11.81 12.25
CA ALA A 143 8.25 -10.77 11.94
C ALA A 143 8.04 -10.16 10.55
N THR A 144 7.62 -10.96 9.57
CA THR A 144 7.55 -10.53 8.16
C THR A 144 6.39 -11.20 7.43
N ALA A 145 5.73 -10.47 6.53
CA ALA A 145 4.85 -11.03 5.50
C ALA A 145 5.50 -10.94 4.12
N GLU A 146 5.47 -12.03 3.38
CA GLU A 146 5.95 -12.12 2.00
C GLU A 146 4.84 -12.62 1.08
N ALA A 147 4.74 -12.06 -0.12
CA ALA A 147 3.78 -12.52 -1.13
C ALA A 147 4.20 -12.12 -2.54
N ALA A 148 3.71 -12.83 -3.55
CA ALA A 148 3.75 -12.39 -4.94
C ALA A 148 2.39 -11.79 -5.32
N LEU A 149 2.39 -10.66 -6.02
CA LEU A 149 1.20 -9.97 -6.49
C LEU A 149 1.13 -10.02 -8.01
N THR A 150 0.00 -10.46 -8.54
CA THR A 150 -0.25 -10.55 -9.98
C THR A 150 -1.68 -10.11 -10.30
N VAL A 151 -1.87 -9.33 -11.37
CA VAL A 151 -3.21 -9.04 -11.88
C VAL A 151 -3.61 -10.15 -12.85
N THR A 152 -4.57 -10.98 -12.45
CA THR A 152 -4.98 -12.16 -13.25
C THR A 152 -6.10 -11.83 -14.23
N ARG A 153 -6.97 -10.89 -13.87
CA ARG A 153 -8.02 -10.35 -14.75
C ARG A 153 -7.94 -8.83 -14.79
N ALA A 154 -8.01 -8.26 -15.99
CA ALA A 154 -8.01 -6.82 -16.25
C ALA A 154 -8.79 -6.56 -17.55
N ARG A 155 -9.61 -5.49 -17.59
CA ARG A 155 -10.50 -5.19 -18.72
C ARG A 155 -9.76 -4.93 -20.03
N ASP A 156 -8.74 -4.11 -19.94
CA ASP A 156 -7.90 -3.61 -21.04
C ASP A 156 -6.54 -4.31 -21.08
N GLY A 157 -6.34 -5.32 -20.24
CA GLY A 157 -5.08 -6.05 -20.11
C GLY A 157 -4.00 -5.35 -19.27
N GLU A 158 -4.09 -4.03 -19.03
CA GLU A 158 -3.05 -3.27 -18.31
C GLU A 158 -3.55 -2.43 -17.14
N SER A 159 -4.84 -2.56 -16.81
CA SER A 159 -5.49 -1.86 -15.68
C SER A 159 -4.66 -1.98 -14.40
N PRO A 160 -4.13 -0.87 -13.86
CA PRO A 160 -3.38 -0.89 -12.62
C PRO A 160 -4.31 -1.20 -11.44
N ALA A 161 -3.77 -1.98 -10.51
CA ALA A 161 -4.34 -2.22 -9.21
C ALA A 161 -3.30 -1.86 -8.13
N GLN A 162 -3.74 -1.16 -7.10
CA GLN A 162 -2.90 -0.76 -5.99
C GLN A 162 -3.26 -1.58 -4.76
N ILE A 163 -2.27 -2.22 -4.14
CA ILE A 163 -2.41 -2.89 -2.85
C ILE A 163 -1.66 -2.08 -1.81
N LYS A 164 -2.37 -1.65 -0.79
CA LYS A 164 -1.88 -0.98 0.40
C LYS A 164 -1.98 -1.93 1.58
N ILE A 165 -0.87 -2.14 2.28
CA ILE A 165 -0.84 -2.98 3.49
C ILE A 165 -0.69 -2.06 4.69
N LEU A 166 -1.59 -2.21 5.64
CA LEU A 166 -1.57 -1.51 6.91
C LEU A 166 -1.27 -2.49 8.03
N ALA A 167 -0.38 -2.11 8.94
CA ALA A 167 -0.09 -2.85 10.17
C ALA A 167 -0.49 -1.98 11.36
N ASP A 168 -1.41 -2.48 12.20
CA ASP A 168 -2.03 -1.72 13.29
C ASP A 168 -2.58 -0.34 12.86
N GLY A 169 -3.14 -0.27 11.64
CA GLY A 169 -3.72 0.94 11.07
C GLY A 169 -2.71 1.90 10.41
N LEU A 170 -1.40 1.68 10.57
CA LEU A 170 -0.35 2.45 9.90
C LEU A 170 0.00 1.84 8.56
N VAL A 171 0.27 2.68 7.56
CA VAL A 171 0.68 2.21 6.23
C VAL A 171 2.08 1.59 6.32
N ALA A 172 2.16 0.29 6.11
CA ALA A 172 3.43 -0.44 6.13
C ALA A 172 4.06 -0.49 4.73
N THR A 173 3.26 -0.69 3.68
CA THR A 173 3.70 -0.59 2.29
C THR A 173 2.55 -0.28 1.36
N THR A 174 2.85 0.26 0.18
CA THR A 174 1.91 0.43 -0.93
C THR A 174 2.60 0.02 -2.22
N VAL A 175 1.95 -0.84 -3.00
CA VAL A 175 2.49 -1.39 -4.24
C VAL A 175 1.43 -1.31 -5.32
N THR A 176 1.82 -0.82 -6.49
CA THR A 176 0.98 -0.84 -7.70
C THR A 176 1.44 -1.98 -8.59
N VAL A 177 0.49 -2.76 -9.11
CA VAL A 177 0.72 -3.87 -10.03
C VAL A 177 -0.11 -3.71 -11.28
N THR A 178 0.43 -4.15 -12.41
CA THR A 178 -0.33 -4.37 -13.65
C THR A 178 -0.17 -5.84 -14.07
N ARG A 179 -0.86 -6.27 -15.13
CA ARG A 179 -0.76 -7.66 -15.60
C ARG A 179 0.67 -8.02 -16.02
N ASN A 180 1.35 -7.13 -16.75
CA ASN A 180 2.71 -7.35 -17.22
C ASN A 180 3.79 -6.96 -16.19
N HIS A 181 3.41 -6.30 -15.10
CA HIS A 181 4.33 -5.87 -14.04
C HIS A 181 3.90 -6.47 -12.70
N PRO A 182 4.17 -7.78 -12.47
CA PRO A 182 3.94 -8.39 -11.17
C PRO A 182 4.92 -7.82 -10.14
N ALA A 183 4.50 -7.81 -8.88
CA ALA A 183 5.33 -7.32 -7.79
C ALA A 183 5.51 -8.37 -6.69
N ARG A 184 6.50 -8.17 -5.83
CA ARG A 184 6.67 -8.93 -4.59
C ARG A 184 6.48 -8.00 -3.41
N LEU A 185 5.83 -8.52 -2.38
CA LEU A 185 5.69 -7.88 -1.10
C LEU A 185 6.67 -8.49 -0.12
N ASN A 186 7.32 -7.63 0.65
CA ASN A 186 8.06 -7.97 1.85
C ASN A 186 7.75 -6.87 2.88
N VAL A 187 6.97 -7.22 3.91
CA VAL A 187 6.42 -6.27 4.87
C VAL A 187 6.88 -6.62 6.27
N PRO A 188 7.57 -5.72 6.98
CA PRO A 188 7.92 -5.94 8.38
C PRO A 188 6.67 -5.86 9.25
N LEU A 189 6.45 -6.89 10.07
CA LEU A 189 5.30 -7.09 10.95
C LEU A 189 5.69 -7.32 12.42
N ALA A 190 6.96 -7.17 12.77
CA ALA A 190 7.43 -7.41 14.13
C ALA A 190 6.63 -6.62 15.17
N GLY A 191 6.05 -7.34 16.15
CA GLY A 191 5.22 -6.78 17.21
C GLY A 191 3.82 -6.32 16.80
N ARG A 192 3.45 -6.45 15.51
CA ARG A 192 2.16 -5.97 14.99
C ARG A 192 1.03 -6.93 15.34
N GLN A 193 -0.09 -6.38 15.79
CA GLN A 193 -1.25 -7.18 16.22
C GLN A 193 -2.19 -7.49 15.07
N LYS A 194 -2.30 -6.57 14.10
CA LYS A 194 -3.21 -6.67 12.97
C LYS A 194 -2.53 -6.33 11.66
N MET A 195 -2.95 -7.00 10.60
CA MET A 195 -2.60 -6.65 9.22
C MET A 195 -3.86 -6.49 8.39
N ARG A 196 -3.94 -5.38 7.66
CA ARG A 196 -5.05 -5.06 6.77
C ARG A 196 -4.53 -4.88 5.34
N LEU A 197 -5.10 -5.62 4.42
CA LEU A 197 -4.88 -5.49 2.98
C LEU A 197 -5.98 -4.61 2.41
N GLN A 198 -5.61 -3.51 1.77
CA GLN A 198 -6.51 -2.63 1.03
C GLN A 198 -6.16 -2.69 -0.45
N LEU A 199 -7.07 -3.21 -1.26
CA LEU A 199 -6.94 -3.24 -2.71
C LEU A 199 -7.77 -2.09 -3.30
N THR A 200 -7.17 -1.29 -4.16
CA THR A 200 -7.83 -0.24 -4.94
C THR A 200 -7.61 -0.52 -6.42
N CYS A 201 -8.68 -0.55 -7.21
CA CYS A 201 -8.60 -0.87 -8.63
C CYS A 201 -9.09 0.28 -9.49
N GLN A 202 -8.47 0.46 -10.65
CA GLN A 202 -8.97 1.42 -11.64
C GLN A 202 -10.33 0.98 -12.21
N PHE A 203 -10.51 -0.33 -12.42
CA PHE A 203 -11.71 -0.92 -12.98
C PHE A 203 -12.30 -2.02 -12.06
N PRO A 204 -13.64 -2.16 -12.03
CA PRO A 204 -14.31 -3.10 -11.14
C PRO A 204 -14.11 -4.58 -11.56
N ASP A 205 -13.91 -4.87 -12.84
CA ASP A 205 -13.74 -6.22 -13.37
C ASP A 205 -12.32 -6.80 -13.22
N SER A 206 -11.40 -6.05 -12.61
CA SER A 206 -10.05 -6.54 -12.32
C SER A 206 -10.04 -7.54 -11.15
N GLU A 207 -9.06 -8.45 -11.17
CA GLU A 207 -8.80 -9.40 -10.08
C GLU A 207 -7.29 -9.43 -9.80
N VAL A 208 -6.93 -9.36 -8.51
CA VAL A 208 -5.54 -9.49 -8.08
C VAL A 208 -5.37 -10.80 -7.32
N THR A 209 -4.38 -11.58 -7.74
CA THR A 209 -3.97 -12.81 -7.07
C THR A 209 -2.73 -12.54 -6.23
N ILE A 210 -2.88 -12.80 -4.93
CA ILE A 210 -1.83 -12.80 -3.93
C ILE A 210 -1.31 -14.24 -3.82
N GLY A 211 -0.27 -14.52 -4.58
CA GLY A 211 0.34 -15.83 -4.70
C GLY A 211 1.37 -16.09 -3.60
N ASN A 212 1.44 -17.35 -3.15
CA ASN A 212 2.44 -17.82 -2.19
C ASN A 212 2.57 -16.99 -0.90
N ALA A 213 1.49 -16.36 -0.45
CA ALA A 213 1.53 -15.49 0.73
C ALA A 213 1.93 -16.25 2.00
N THR A 214 3.02 -15.83 2.63
CA THR A 214 3.60 -16.46 3.82
C THR A 214 3.90 -15.43 4.90
N LEU A 215 3.68 -15.84 6.15
CA LEU A 215 4.05 -15.13 7.36
C LEU A 215 5.23 -15.86 8.00
N ILE A 216 6.28 -15.13 8.33
CA ILE A 216 7.51 -15.64 8.94
C ILE A 216 7.43 -15.32 10.43
N HIS A 217 7.59 -16.33 11.30
CA HIS A 217 7.59 -16.13 12.75
C HIS A 217 8.80 -15.31 13.21
N SER A 218 8.59 -14.49 14.25
CA SER A 218 9.64 -13.75 14.96
C SER A 218 10.49 -14.64 15.84
#